data_AF-A0A1I1F756-F1
#
_entry.id   AF-A0A1I1F756-F1
#
_cell.length_a   1.000
_cell.length_b   1.000
_cell.length_c   1.000
_cell.angle_alpha   90.00
_cell.angle_beta   90.00
_cell.angle_gamma   90.00
#
_symmetry.space_group_name_H-M   'P 1'
#
loop_
_entity.id
_entity.type
_entity.pdbx_description
1 polymer ?
#
loop_
_entity_poly.entity_id
_entity_poly.type
_entity_poly.pdbx_seq_one_letter_code
_entity_poly.pdbx_strand_id
1 'polypeptide(L)'
;MGRIIYKGFSYYFEDELREKKLFDYLDNIKDFTRIPMHSAANSIDTLFKEMHNILNEYYAGEKDWINVCFFSLILLINRHMNSAEPVRMACLGNIPECITTYYSEAIRRMHPDSQMELFDSIECLPDEKYDILIDFESSWQNLADRVYELKNIKNALSDNYRLILVGPKVDIGDEKLERYDFGSVSVYTCGCDATEPLTSDYERRITENTVKREIKTIASICPHDFAFVNYELTKDICVVPYLLHKLKGCRLYTVGLEKNGDYPLKKYVEGPAYIELDSYDIDSKLKWLYENGKTIDCLMLFGTYYGNMRLAEEYKRIRPDGVIYLGMDATAFWINNIPIHDDAVGEFYRNCDLKGTTTLTMQEFILKKWGMDTAVVRMGYYPFGVGKIQEPDYSKKKKIVLAVGRVGAQAKRHDILLKAFAIAYKENSGWELRLVGPIEESFFEFLDSFFAENPYLEDSVKVVGPIVDKRLLHEEYLQASVYALSSESEEFSNSVTEAMCTGCAIISTKVDLYEEITNYGKCGLSSPINDANAFARNMLKLFSDKDLLEDMCRQSYINYVERHDYVKIIDKLYELLIKV
;
A
#
# COMPACT_ATOMS: atom_id res chain seq x y z
N MET A 1 11.39 35.05 -6.36
CA MET A 1 10.34 34.79 -5.33
C MET A 1 9.74 33.42 -5.59
N GLY A 2 9.67 32.55 -4.58
CA GLY A 2 9.14 31.20 -4.75
C GLY A 2 7.63 31.12 -4.55
N ARG A 3 6.95 30.17 -5.22
CA ARG A 3 5.52 29.89 -5.03
C ARG A 3 5.28 28.39 -4.90
N ILE A 4 4.23 28.04 -4.15
CA ILE A 4 3.70 26.68 -4.19
C ILE A 4 2.83 26.57 -5.43
N ILE A 5 3.20 25.67 -6.33
CA ILE A 5 2.40 25.34 -7.50
C ILE A 5 1.89 23.91 -7.38
N TYR A 6 0.65 23.73 -7.82
CA TYR A 6 0.07 22.43 -8.04
C TYR A 6 0.19 22.07 -9.52
N LYS A 7 0.84 20.94 -9.83
CA LYS A 7 0.98 20.43 -11.20
C LYS A 7 0.91 18.92 -11.18
N GLY A 8 -0.07 18.37 -11.90
CA GLY A 8 -0.21 16.92 -12.06
C GLY A 8 -0.16 16.19 -10.73
N PHE A 9 -1.00 16.62 -9.78
CA PHE A 9 -1.13 16.05 -8.42
C PHE A 9 0.08 16.27 -7.50
N SER A 10 1.18 16.79 -8.01
CA SER A 10 2.32 17.19 -7.20
C SER A 10 2.24 18.65 -6.81
N TYR A 11 2.64 18.93 -5.57
CA TYR A 11 2.95 20.25 -5.09
C TYR A 11 4.45 20.47 -5.19
N TYR A 12 4.82 21.56 -5.83
CA TYR A 12 6.20 21.97 -5.98
C TYR A 12 6.39 23.33 -5.34
N PHE A 13 7.56 23.50 -4.75
CA PHE A 13 8.11 24.80 -4.46
C PHE A 13 8.92 25.20 -5.70
N GLU A 14 8.43 26.20 -6.43
CA GLU A 14 9.06 26.74 -7.62
C GLU A 14 9.63 28.12 -7.30
N ASP A 15 10.94 28.32 -7.48
CA ASP A 15 11.60 29.63 -7.48
C ASP A 15 12.28 29.91 -8.84
N GLU A 16 12.99 31.03 -8.97
CA GLU A 16 13.62 31.46 -10.23
C GLU A 16 14.73 30.51 -10.74
N LEU A 17 15.25 29.62 -9.90
CA LEU A 17 16.41 28.77 -10.18
C LEU A 17 16.08 27.28 -10.13
N ARG A 18 14.99 26.87 -9.46
CA ARG A 18 14.67 25.45 -9.23
C ARG A 18 13.18 25.19 -8.97
N GLU A 19 12.75 24.01 -9.38
CA GLU A 19 11.48 23.39 -9.00
C GLU A 19 11.79 22.21 -8.06
N LYS A 20 11.45 22.30 -6.77
CA LYS A 20 11.58 21.20 -5.79
C LYS A 20 10.21 20.62 -5.51
N LYS A 21 10.02 19.33 -5.81
CA LYS A 21 8.80 18.59 -5.43
C LYS A 21 8.70 18.54 -3.91
N LEU A 22 7.62 19.10 -3.37
CA LEU A 22 7.35 19.14 -1.94
C LEU A 22 6.61 17.87 -1.49
N PHE A 23 5.60 17.52 -2.27
CA PHE A 23 4.67 16.46 -1.96
C PHE A 23 4.06 16.01 -3.28
N ASP A 24 4.23 14.75 -3.67
CA ASP A 24 3.42 14.18 -4.74
C ASP A 24 2.21 13.50 -4.13
N TYR A 25 1.03 13.93 -4.51
CA TYR A 25 -0.16 13.15 -4.23
C TYR A 25 -0.09 11.81 -4.96
N LEU A 26 0.28 11.77 -6.25
CA LEU A 26 0.34 10.55 -7.04
C LEU A 26 1.45 9.56 -6.62
N ASP A 27 2.64 9.98 -6.19
CA ASP A 27 3.63 9.00 -5.66
C ASP A 27 3.16 8.33 -4.36
N ASN A 28 2.13 8.87 -3.70
CA ASN A 28 1.58 8.33 -2.44
C ASN A 28 0.14 7.78 -2.59
N ILE A 29 -0.55 8.02 -3.73
CA ILE A 29 -2.02 7.89 -3.88
C ILE A 29 -2.43 7.53 -5.34
N LYS A 30 -1.68 6.69 -6.05
CA LYS A 30 -1.77 6.62 -7.54
C LYS A 30 -2.96 5.92 -8.18
N ASP A 31 -4.00 5.59 -7.46
CA ASP A 31 -5.31 5.35 -8.06
C ASP A 31 -6.38 5.88 -7.10
N PHE A 32 -7.56 6.24 -7.64
CA PHE A 32 -8.76 6.75 -6.97
C PHE A 32 -8.94 8.27 -6.90
N THR A 33 -9.76 8.72 -7.84
CA THR A 33 -10.57 9.92 -7.78
C THR A 33 -11.22 10.09 -6.40
N ARG A 34 -10.93 11.25 -5.79
CA ARG A 34 -11.54 11.78 -4.55
C ARG A 34 -11.12 11.05 -3.28
N ILE A 35 -10.11 11.62 -2.65
CA ILE A 35 -9.73 11.43 -1.25
C ILE A 35 -10.96 11.35 -0.36
N PRO A 36 -11.03 10.40 0.56
CA PRO A 36 -11.95 10.51 1.67
C PRO A 36 -11.19 10.52 2.99
N MET A 37 -11.04 11.70 3.59
CA MET A 37 -10.99 11.81 5.05
C MET A 37 -12.41 11.80 5.63
N HIS A 38 -13.24 10.84 5.18
CA HIS A 38 -14.65 10.61 5.55
C HIS A 38 -15.77 11.06 4.59
N SER A 39 -15.52 11.79 3.50
CA SER A 39 -16.49 12.06 2.40
C SER A 39 -15.87 12.98 1.33
N ALA A 40 -16.60 13.33 0.25
CA ALA A 40 -16.18 14.36 -0.70
C ALA A 40 -15.91 15.75 -0.04
N ALA A 41 -16.53 16.04 1.11
CA ALA A 41 -16.27 17.25 1.88
C ALA A 41 -14.90 17.21 2.58
N ASN A 42 -14.30 16.03 2.75
CA ASN A 42 -13.05 15.85 3.48
C ASN A 42 -11.90 15.44 2.55
N SER A 43 -11.86 15.98 1.33
CA SER A 43 -10.73 15.76 0.44
C SER A 43 -9.59 16.74 0.75
N ILE A 44 -8.33 16.38 0.49
CA ILE A 44 -7.19 17.32 0.58
C ILE A 44 -7.42 18.57 -0.28
N ASP A 45 -8.03 18.44 -1.46
CA ASP A 45 -8.40 19.60 -2.28
C ASP A 45 -9.42 20.49 -1.56
N THR A 46 -10.42 19.90 -0.90
CA THR A 46 -11.37 20.63 -0.06
C THR A 46 -10.66 21.30 1.12
N LEU A 47 -9.77 20.58 1.81
CA LEU A 47 -8.99 21.14 2.91
C LEU A 47 -8.17 22.34 2.44
N PHE A 48 -7.44 22.19 1.33
CA PHE A 48 -6.67 23.30 0.79
C PHE A 48 -7.52 24.46 0.31
N LYS A 49 -8.71 24.23 -0.25
CA LYS A 49 -9.64 25.31 -0.62
C LYS A 49 -10.18 26.04 0.61
N GLU A 50 -10.59 25.31 1.63
CA GLU A 50 -11.04 25.88 2.91
C GLU A 50 -9.93 26.72 3.54
N MET A 51 -8.72 26.16 3.62
CA MET A 51 -7.54 26.84 4.11
C MET A 51 -7.19 28.07 3.27
N HIS A 52 -7.29 27.98 1.94
CA HIS A 52 -7.05 29.12 1.05
C HIS A 52 -7.96 30.29 1.39
N ASN A 53 -9.24 30.00 1.61
CA ASN A 53 -10.23 31.02 1.95
C ASN A 53 -9.91 31.66 3.29
N ILE A 54 -9.63 30.86 4.34
CA ILE A 54 -9.24 31.34 5.68
C ILE A 54 -7.99 32.23 5.59
N LEU A 55 -6.96 31.76 4.88
CA LEU A 55 -5.70 32.48 4.76
C LEU A 55 -5.81 33.75 3.93
N ASN A 56 -6.59 33.76 2.85
CA ASN A 56 -6.80 34.97 2.06
C ASN A 56 -7.55 36.06 2.84
N GLU A 57 -8.49 35.66 3.70
CA GLU A 57 -9.19 36.59 4.58
C GLU A 57 -8.25 37.21 5.62
N TYR A 58 -7.34 36.40 6.19
CA TYR A 58 -6.48 36.84 7.29
C TYR A 58 -5.18 37.53 6.82
N TYR A 59 -4.54 37.01 5.78
CA TYR A 59 -3.24 37.45 5.25
C TYR A 59 -3.37 38.13 3.88
N ALA A 60 -4.45 38.88 3.66
CA ALA A 60 -4.71 39.54 2.37
C ALA A 60 -3.49 40.35 1.88
N GLY A 61 -2.76 39.80 0.91
CA GLY A 61 -1.54 40.41 0.34
C GLY A 61 -0.20 39.85 0.85
N GLU A 62 -0.19 39.08 1.94
CA GLU A 62 1.00 38.44 2.52
C GLU A 62 1.23 37.03 1.98
N LYS A 63 1.55 36.94 0.68
CA LYS A 63 1.71 35.66 -0.04
C LYS A 63 2.71 34.68 0.60
N ASP A 64 3.75 35.20 1.22
CA ASP A 64 4.79 34.41 1.88
C ASP A 64 4.19 33.58 3.04
N TRP A 65 3.41 34.22 3.92
CA TRP A 65 2.73 33.57 5.04
C TRP A 65 1.65 32.59 4.60
N ILE A 66 0.91 32.92 3.54
CA ILE A 66 -0.05 32.01 2.94
C ILE A 66 0.65 30.71 2.50
N ASN A 67 1.74 30.83 1.73
CA ASN A 67 2.49 29.66 1.25
C ASN A 67 3.07 28.83 2.40
N VAL A 68 3.63 29.49 3.42
CA VAL A 68 4.18 28.82 4.61
C VAL A 68 3.12 28.01 5.33
N CYS A 69 1.94 28.59 5.59
CA CYS A 69 0.86 27.86 6.24
C CYS A 69 0.43 26.66 5.39
N PHE A 70 0.31 26.83 4.07
CA PHE A 70 0.00 25.72 3.16
C PHE A 70 1.02 24.60 3.26
N PHE A 71 2.30 24.96 3.27
CA PHE A 71 3.39 23.98 3.33
C PHE A 71 3.41 23.24 4.67
N SER A 72 3.19 23.93 5.79
CA SER A 72 3.05 23.29 7.11
C SER A 72 1.89 22.30 7.14
N LEU A 73 0.73 22.61 6.52
CA LEU A 73 -0.38 21.65 6.41
C LEU A 73 -0.02 20.44 5.54
N ILE A 74 0.73 20.64 4.44
CA ILE A 74 1.23 19.53 3.60
C ILE A 74 2.08 18.56 4.44
N LEU A 75 2.97 19.09 5.27
CA LEU A 75 3.83 18.28 6.13
C LEU A 75 3.04 17.52 7.23
N LEU A 76 1.98 18.12 7.75
CA LEU A 76 1.02 17.48 8.68
C LEU A 76 0.29 16.31 8.02
N ILE A 77 -0.32 16.56 6.84
CA ILE A 77 -1.03 15.53 6.07
C ILE A 77 -0.08 14.38 5.74
N ASN A 78 1.12 14.69 5.25
CA ASN A 78 2.11 13.67 4.93
C ASN A 78 2.48 12.80 6.16
N ARG A 79 2.58 13.39 7.36
CA ARG A 79 2.83 12.61 8.58
C ARG A 79 1.68 11.64 8.90
N HIS A 80 0.43 12.07 8.76
CA HIS A 80 -0.75 11.24 9.01
C HIS A 80 -0.95 10.13 8.00
N MET A 81 -0.68 10.38 6.71
CA MET A 81 -0.80 9.36 5.68
C MET A 81 0.17 8.19 5.90
N ASN A 82 1.31 8.46 6.53
CA ASN A 82 2.34 7.48 6.86
C ASN A 82 2.22 6.91 8.29
N SER A 83 1.13 7.20 9.02
CA SER A 83 0.94 6.78 10.42
C SER A 83 -0.42 6.16 10.68
N ALA A 84 -0.42 5.05 11.42
CA ALA A 84 -1.65 4.52 12.00
C ALA A 84 -2.06 5.26 13.30
N GLU A 85 -1.08 5.79 14.03
CA GLU A 85 -1.28 6.40 15.35
C GLU A 85 -1.95 7.77 15.26
N PRO A 86 -2.73 8.16 16.30
CA PRO A 86 -3.11 9.56 16.49
C PRO A 86 -1.85 10.42 16.62
N VAL A 87 -1.93 11.64 16.10
CA VAL A 87 -0.81 12.58 16.21
C VAL A 87 -1.06 13.51 17.38
N ARG A 88 -0.05 13.64 18.22
CA ARG A 88 0.04 14.73 19.20
C ARG A 88 0.86 15.86 18.62
N MET A 89 0.21 16.99 18.44
CA MET A 89 0.81 18.17 17.84
C MET A 89 0.95 19.28 18.87
N ALA A 90 2.16 19.83 19.00
CA ALA A 90 2.41 21.08 19.71
C ALA A 90 2.65 22.19 18.69
N CYS A 91 2.04 23.34 18.93
CA CYS A 91 2.29 24.55 18.16
C CYS A 91 2.79 25.66 19.09
N LEU A 92 3.95 26.20 18.77
CA LEU A 92 4.60 27.30 19.47
C LEU A 92 4.48 28.59 18.64
N GLY A 93 4.49 29.73 19.34
CA GLY A 93 4.62 31.04 18.72
C GLY A 93 3.30 31.69 18.30
N ASN A 94 3.40 32.88 17.72
CA ASN A 94 2.26 33.78 17.46
C ASN A 94 1.60 33.48 16.11
N ILE A 95 0.97 32.31 15.97
CA ILE A 95 0.11 31.99 14.83
C ILE A 95 -1.36 32.40 15.13
N PRO A 96 -2.10 32.92 14.15
CA PRO A 96 -3.53 33.21 14.30
C PRO A 96 -4.37 32.00 14.74
N GLU A 97 -5.28 32.25 15.68
CA GLU A 97 -6.20 31.25 16.24
C GLU A 97 -7.03 30.52 15.16
N CYS A 98 -7.37 31.20 14.07
CA CYS A 98 -8.13 30.59 12.97
C CYS A 98 -7.33 29.49 12.26
N ILE A 99 -6.01 29.62 12.13
CA ILE A 99 -5.15 28.64 11.47
C ILE A 99 -4.90 27.46 12.38
N THR A 100 -4.66 27.70 13.67
CA THR A 100 -4.50 26.64 14.66
C THR A 100 -5.77 25.84 14.86
N THR A 101 -6.92 26.51 14.90
CA THR A 101 -8.24 25.86 14.89
C THR A 101 -8.40 24.99 13.65
N TYR A 102 -8.01 25.51 12.48
CA TYR A 102 -8.08 24.77 11.23
C TYR A 102 -7.16 23.54 11.21
N TYR A 103 -5.92 23.67 11.68
CA TYR A 103 -4.99 22.53 11.82
C TYR A 103 -5.54 21.46 12.76
N SER A 104 -6.05 21.88 13.93
CA SER A 104 -6.67 20.99 14.91
C SER A 104 -7.86 20.22 14.32
N GLU A 105 -8.71 20.90 13.53
CA GLU A 105 -9.81 20.24 12.82
C GLU A 105 -9.31 19.29 11.72
N ALA A 106 -8.34 19.72 10.91
CA ALA A 106 -7.78 18.91 9.83
C ALA A 106 -7.18 17.60 10.36
N ILE A 107 -6.38 17.63 11.43
CA ILE A 107 -5.79 16.40 12.00
C ILE A 107 -6.85 15.48 12.62
N ARG A 108 -7.90 16.04 13.26
CA ARG A 108 -9.02 15.25 13.79
C ARG A 108 -9.86 14.58 12.69
N ARG A 109 -9.99 15.23 11.52
CA ARG A 109 -10.59 14.61 10.33
C ARG A 109 -9.74 13.43 9.81
N MET A 110 -8.43 13.37 10.08
CA MET A 110 -7.54 12.27 9.66
C MET A 110 -7.49 11.12 10.67
N HIS A 111 -7.57 11.43 11.96
CA HIS A 111 -7.67 10.47 13.05
C HIS A 111 -8.36 11.16 14.24
N PRO A 112 -9.56 10.73 14.66
CA PRO A 112 -10.39 11.43 15.65
C PRO A 112 -9.69 11.74 16.98
N ASP A 113 -8.82 10.83 17.44
CA ASP A 113 -8.07 10.99 18.68
C ASP A 113 -6.81 11.87 18.57
N SER A 114 -6.54 12.47 17.41
CA SER A 114 -5.41 13.40 17.27
C SER A 114 -5.67 14.69 18.04
N GLN A 115 -4.61 15.21 18.66
CA GLN A 115 -4.69 16.35 19.55
C GLN A 115 -3.70 17.42 19.11
N MET A 116 -4.13 18.68 19.25
CA MET A 116 -3.28 19.83 19.04
C MET A 116 -3.34 20.74 20.27
N GLU A 117 -2.17 21.12 20.75
CA GLU A 117 -1.98 21.98 21.91
C GLU A 117 -1.17 23.22 21.50
N LEU A 118 -1.52 24.37 22.08
CA LEU A 118 -0.87 25.65 21.84
C LEU A 118 -0.06 26.04 23.05
N PHE A 119 1.17 26.50 22.81
CA PHE A 119 2.04 26.98 23.88
C PHE A 119 2.66 28.32 23.49
N ASP A 120 2.77 29.22 24.47
CA ASP A 120 3.37 30.53 24.29
C ASP A 120 4.87 30.42 23.98
N SER A 121 5.55 29.45 24.59
CA SER A 121 6.98 29.24 24.41
C SER A 121 7.38 27.78 24.66
N ILE A 122 8.63 27.49 24.35
CA ILE A 122 9.21 26.16 24.45
C ILE A 122 9.30 25.68 25.91
N GLU A 123 9.47 26.60 26.87
CA GLU A 123 9.50 26.32 28.31
C GLU A 123 8.14 25.93 28.89
N CYS A 124 7.05 26.19 28.16
CA CYS A 124 5.69 25.81 28.54
C CYS A 124 5.33 24.39 28.10
N LEU A 125 6.19 23.73 27.30
CA LEU A 125 5.93 22.35 26.88
C LEU A 125 5.92 21.43 28.11
N PRO A 126 4.87 20.62 28.30
CA PRO A 126 4.82 19.64 29.38
C PRO A 126 5.88 18.54 29.17
N ASP A 127 6.12 17.74 30.20
CA ASP A 127 6.96 16.54 30.12
C ASP A 127 6.19 15.39 29.44
N GLU A 128 5.75 15.65 28.21
CA GLU A 128 4.98 14.76 27.35
C GLU A 128 5.57 14.74 25.95
N LYS A 129 5.24 13.69 25.19
CA LYS A 129 5.81 13.44 23.87
C LYS A 129 4.89 13.96 22.76
N TYR A 130 5.42 14.81 21.90
CA TYR A 130 4.76 15.31 20.69
C TYR A 130 5.36 14.67 19.43
N ASP A 131 4.49 14.29 18.51
CA ASP A 131 4.85 13.72 17.21
C ASP A 131 5.11 14.80 16.16
N ILE A 132 4.47 15.96 16.32
CA ILE A 132 4.71 17.11 15.47
C ILE A 132 4.86 18.34 16.33
N LEU A 133 5.97 19.06 16.15
CA LEU A 133 6.18 20.36 16.77
C LEU A 133 6.31 21.40 15.67
N ILE A 134 5.39 22.35 15.65
CA ILE A 134 5.46 23.51 14.75
C ILE A 134 5.80 24.74 15.58
N ASP A 135 6.85 25.46 15.20
CA ASP A 135 7.23 26.72 15.84
C ASP A 135 7.10 27.87 14.84
N PHE A 136 6.11 28.74 15.06
CA PHE A 136 5.90 29.98 14.31
C PHE A 136 6.63 31.12 15.01
N GLU A 137 7.95 31.16 14.85
CA GLU A 137 8.78 32.19 15.49
C GLU A 137 8.56 33.54 14.80
N SER A 138 8.04 34.50 15.58
CA SER A 138 7.75 35.87 15.12
C SER A 138 8.83 36.87 15.53
N SER A 139 9.76 36.49 16.42
CA SER A 139 10.85 37.33 16.88
C SER A 139 12.12 37.09 16.06
N TRP A 140 12.79 38.18 15.66
CA TRP A 140 14.05 38.17 14.90
C TRP A 140 15.26 37.66 15.71
N GLN A 141 15.03 36.85 16.74
CA GLN A 141 16.11 36.17 17.45
C GLN A 141 16.72 35.09 16.55
N ASN A 142 17.97 34.74 16.81
CA ASN A 142 18.76 33.85 15.96
C ASN A 142 18.10 32.46 15.89
N LEU A 143 17.44 32.15 14.77
CA LEU A 143 16.79 30.85 14.55
C LEU A 143 17.76 29.66 14.72
N ALA A 144 19.08 29.85 14.56
CA ALA A 144 20.07 28.81 14.86
C ALA A 144 20.13 28.46 16.36
N ASP A 145 19.99 29.46 17.24
CA ASP A 145 19.91 29.25 18.69
C ASP A 145 18.58 28.54 19.03
N ARG A 146 17.50 28.94 18.38
CA ARG A 146 16.18 28.31 18.52
C ARG A 146 16.16 26.84 18.09
N VAL A 147 16.83 26.51 16.99
CA VAL A 147 17.02 25.12 16.52
C VAL A 147 17.81 24.32 17.54
N TYR A 148 18.88 24.90 18.10
CA TYR A 148 19.68 24.25 19.13
C TYR A 148 18.85 23.97 20.39
N GLU A 149 18.05 24.94 20.83
CA GLU A 149 17.08 24.78 21.93
C GLU A 149 16.11 23.63 21.64
N LEU A 150 15.38 23.67 20.53
CA LEU A 150 14.39 22.65 20.15
C LEU A 150 15.00 21.25 20.01
N LYS A 151 16.20 21.16 19.44
CA LYS A 151 16.95 19.88 19.36
C LYS A 151 17.40 19.35 20.70
N ASN A 152 17.57 20.20 21.71
CA ASN A 152 17.93 19.78 23.06
C ASN A 152 16.72 19.32 23.87
N ILE A 153 15.49 19.58 23.40
CA ILE A 153 14.25 19.07 24.00
C ILE A 153 13.83 17.75 23.34
N LYS A 154 14.79 16.86 23.08
CA LYS A 154 14.48 15.47 22.67
C LYS A 154 13.52 14.77 23.63
N ASN A 155 13.46 15.21 24.88
CA ASN A 155 12.53 14.66 25.86
C ASN A 155 11.07 15.00 25.54
N ALA A 156 10.75 16.13 24.89
CA ALA A 156 9.38 16.48 24.52
C ALA A 156 8.96 15.97 23.13
N LEU A 157 9.88 15.42 22.35
CA LEU A 157 9.60 14.87 21.01
C LEU A 157 9.55 13.34 21.05
N SER A 158 8.59 12.74 20.36
CA SER A 158 8.52 11.29 20.18
C SER A 158 9.68 10.79 19.32
N ASP A 159 9.92 9.48 19.29
CA ASP A 159 11.04 8.93 18.52
C ASP A 159 10.85 9.12 16.99
N ASN A 160 9.59 9.28 16.55
CA ASN A 160 9.17 9.53 15.16
C ASN A 160 8.56 10.92 14.99
N TYR A 161 9.25 11.93 15.52
CA TYR A 161 8.80 13.30 15.45
C TYR A 161 9.03 13.94 14.07
N ARG A 162 8.23 14.98 13.78
CA ARG A 162 8.48 15.95 12.72
C ARG A 162 8.56 17.36 13.32
N LEU A 163 9.68 18.03 13.08
CA LEU A 163 9.89 19.42 13.47
C LEU A 163 9.64 20.32 12.27
N ILE A 164 8.86 21.38 12.46
CA ILE A 164 8.55 22.38 11.44
C ILE A 164 8.82 23.76 12.06
N LEU A 165 9.88 24.42 11.61
CA LEU A 165 10.25 25.75 12.07
C LEU A 165 9.92 26.74 10.99
N VAL A 166 9.19 27.78 11.36
CA VAL A 166 8.78 28.86 10.49
C VAL A 166 9.43 30.14 11.01
N GLY A 167 10.23 30.80 10.16
CA GLY A 167 10.94 32.00 10.58
C GLY A 167 11.69 32.69 9.44
N PRO A 168 12.48 33.73 9.72
CA PRO A 168 13.25 34.43 8.71
C PRO A 168 14.31 33.53 8.08
N LYS A 169 14.73 33.87 6.86
CA LYS A 169 15.79 33.15 6.16
C LYS A 169 17.15 33.34 6.86
N VAL A 170 17.64 32.26 7.45
CA VAL A 170 18.98 32.13 8.03
C VAL A 170 19.72 30.91 7.49
N ASP A 171 21.04 30.90 7.65
CA ASP A 171 21.87 29.72 7.39
C ASP A 171 21.96 28.89 8.67
N ILE A 172 21.38 27.69 8.63
CA ILE A 172 21.43 26.76 9.75
C ILE A 172 22.47 25.73 9.35
N GLY A 173 23.63 25.72 10.03
CA GLY A 173 24.74 24.79 9.78
C GLY A 173 24.44 23.33 10.15
N ASP A 174 23.19 22.89 10.02
CA ASP A 174 22.70 21.57 10.35
C ASP A 174 22.26 20.81 9.10
N GLU A 175 23.07 19.84 8.70
CA GLU A 175 22.85 19.03 7.49
C GLU A 175 21.57 18.19 7.55
N LYS A 176 20.92 18.07 8.71
CA LYS A 176 19.67 17.31 8.88
C LYS A 176 18.40 18.11 8.66
N LEU A 177 18.48 19.44 8.63
CA LEU A 177 17.32 20.30 8.39
C LEU A 177 17.21 20.64 6.91
N GLU A 178 16.07 20.30 6.32
CA GLU A 178 15.73 20.76 4.98
C GLU A 178 15.14 22.17 5.03
N ARG A 179 15.64 23.07 4.19
CA ARG A 179 15.16 24.46 4.08
C ARG A 179 14.33 24.70 2.81
N TYR A 180 13.20 25.39 2.97
CA TYR A 180 12.30 25.84 1.91
C TYR A 180 12.03 27.34 2.05
N ASP A 181 12.32 28.15 1.02
CA ASP A 181 12.37 29.61 1.11
C ASP A 181 11.12 30.29 0.51
N PHE A 182 10.21 30.86 1.32
CA PHE A 182 9.00 31.55 0.86
C PHE A 182 9.15 33.07 0.96
N GLY A 183 9.97 33.65 0.09
CA GLY A 183 10.21 35.10 0.07
C GLY A 183 10.95 35.58 1.32
N SER A 184 10.26 36.31 2.19
CA SER A 184 10.79 36.83 3.46
C SER A 184 10.79 35.81 4.60
N VAL A 185 10.05 34.71 4.45
CA VAL A 185 9.92 33.64 5.44
C VAL A 185 10.50 32.35 4.88
N SER A 186 10.95 31.43 5.73
CA SER A 186 11.45 30.11 5.35
C SER A 186 10.88 29.07 6.30
N VAL A 187 10.67 27.87 5.76
CA VAL A 187 10.31 26.68 6.54
C VAL A 187 11.51 25.76 6.61
N TYR A 188 11.88 25.38 7.82
CA TYR A 188 12.91 24.39 8.09
C TYR A 188 12.24 23.17 8.68
N THR A 189 12.52 22.01 8.13
CA THR A 189 11.93 20.78 8.64
C THR A 189 12.93 19.65 8.69
N CYS A 190 12.82 18.86 9.76
CA CYS A 190 13.47 17.56 9.85
C CYS A 190 12.45 16.58 10.42
N GLY A 191 12.48 15.37 9.89
CA GLY A 191 11.74 14.25 10.44
C GLY A 191 12.70 13.10 10.71
N CYS A 192 12.47 12.38 11.80
CA CYS A 192 12.83 10.98 11.80
C CYS A 192 11.72 10.28 11.01
N ASP A 193 11.89 10.15 9.69
CA ASP A 193 11.13 9.16 8.91
C ASP A 193 11.67 7.77 9.26
N ALA A 194 11.68 7.42 10.55
CA ALA A 194 11.66 6.02 10.88
C ALA A 194 10.27 5.56 10.42
N THR A 195 10.25 4.96 9.22
CA THR A 195 9.44 3.77 9.02
C THR A 195 9.94 2.81 10.10
N GLU A 196 9.53 3.01 11.37
CA GLU A 196 9.72 1.99 12.37
C GLU A 196 9.11 0.76 11.73
N PRO A 197 9.89 -0.32 11.60
CA PRO A 197 9.28 -1.52 11.14
C PRO A 197 8.16 -1.82 12.12
N LEU A 198 6.95 -1.97 11.60
CA LEU A 198 5.82 -2.52 12.33
C LEU A 198 6.22 -3.97 12.62
N THR A 199 7.09 -4.13 13.61
CA THR A 199 7.46 -5.40 14.22
C THR A 199 6.25 -5.80 15.04
N SER A 200 5.25 -6.28 14.31
CA SER A 200 3.94 -6.59 14.82
C SER A 200 3.93 -8.03 15.32
N ASP A 201 3.80 -8.18 16.64
CA ASP A 201 3.47 -9.46 17.28
C ASP A 201 1.95 -9.68 17.36
N TYR A 202 1.09 -8.83 16.77
CA TYR A 202 -0.33 -8.86 17.13
C TYR A 202 -1.15 -9.88 16.35
N GLU A 203 -1.59 -10.93 17.06
CA GLU A 203 -2.63 -11.87 16.63
C GLU A 203 -3.50 -12.21 17.86
N ARG A 204 -4.74 -11.70 18.00
CA ARG A 204 -5.78 -12.32 18.85
C ARG A 204 -7.18 -11.77 18.52
N ARG A 205 -8.26 -12.56 18.42
CA ARG A 205 -8.45 -14.02 18.38
C ARG A 205 -9.84 -14.34 17.81
N ILE A 206 -9.99 -15.59 17.39
CA ILE A 206 -11.27 -16.34 17.38
C ILE A 206 -11.93 -16.19 18.75
N THR A 207 -13.10 -15.55 18.80
CA THR A 207 -13.99 -15.53 19.97
C THR A 207 -14.35 -16.97 20.34
N GLU A 208 -14.16 -17.35 21.61
CA GLU A 208 -14.35 -18.72 22.12
C GLU A 208 -15.81 -19.21 22.15
N ASN A 209 -16.74 -18.52 21.49
CA ASN A 209 -18.13 -18.96 21.40
C ASN A 209 -18.29 -20.03 20.33
N THR A 210 -18.11 -21.26 20.79
CA THR A 210 -17.97 -22.49 20.01
C THR A 210 -19.33 -23.11 19.67
N VAL A 211 -20.12 -22.42 18.84
CA VAL A 211 -21.08 -23.13 17.99
C VAL A 211 -20.41 -23.32 16.64
N LYS A 212 -19.84 -24.50 16.41
CA LYS A 212 -19.30 -24.86 15.09
C LYS A 212 -20.47 -24.94 14.11
N ARG A 213 -20.58 -23.95 13.22
CA ARG A 213 -21.50 -24.01 12.08
C ARG A 213 -20.88 -24.85 10.97
N GLU A 214 -21.72 -25.38 10.10
CA GLU A 214 -21.29 -26.13 8.93
C GLU A 214 -21.44 -25.23 7.69
N ILE A 215 -20.36 -25.01 6.95
CA ILE A 215 -20.40 -24.25 5.69
C ILE A 215 -20.34 -25.27 4.55
N LYS A 216 -21.45 -25.43 3.84
CA LYS A 216 -21.59 -26.34 2.68
C LYS A 216 -21.66 -25.59 1.38
N THR A 217 -22.21 -24.38 1.36
CA THR A 217 -22.44 -23.61 0.15
C THR A 217 -21.81 -22.22 0.26
N ILE A 218 -21.00 -21.88 -0.73
CA ILE A 218 -20.29 -20.61 -0.84
C ILE A 218 -20.71 -19.93 -2.14
N ALA A 219 -20.83 -18.60 -2.11
CA ALA A 219 -20.90 -17.79 -3.31
C ALA A 219 -19.81 -16.73 -3.31
N SER A 220 -19.12 -16.58 -4.44
CA SER A 220 -18.26 -15.45 -4.75
C SER A 220 -18.90 -14.67 -5.89
N ILE A 221 -19.18 -13.38 -5.65
CA ILE A 221 -19.81 -12.49 -6.64
C ILE A 221 -18.76 -11.51 -7.15
N CYS A 222 -18.70 -11.31 -8.47
CA CYS A 222 -17.79 -10.34 -9.09
C CYS A 222 -17.97 -8.95 -8.44
N PRO A 223 -16.90 -8.36 -7.89
CA PRO A 223 -16.98 -7.05 -7.25
C PRO A 223 -17.17 -5.91 -8.25
N HIS A 224 -16.81 -6.12 -9.52
CA HIS A 224 -16.79 -5.11 -10.57
C HIS A 224 -18.15 -4.93 -11.25
N ASP A 225 -18.40 -3.76 -11.84
CA ASP A 225 -19.57 -3.50 -12.70
C ASP A 225 -19.42 -4.09 -14.12
N PHE A 226 -18.49 -5.03 -14.29
CA PHE A 226 -18.24 -5.82 -15.49
C PHE A 226 -17.96 -7.28 -15.09
N ALA A 227 -17.91 -8.18 -16.07
CA ALA A 227 -17.67 -9.60 -15.83
C ALA A 227 -16.25 -9.86 -15.27
N PHE A 228 -16.07 -10.99 -14.58
CA PHE A 228 -14.70 -11.46 -14.28
C PHE A 228 -13.88 -11.51 -15.56
N VAL A 229 -12.63 -11.07 -15.48
CA VAL A 229 -11.67 -11.21 -16.59
C VAL A 229 -10.86 -12.50 -16.42
N ASN A 230 -10.44 -13.11 -17.54
CA ASN A 230 -9.88 -14.47 -17.51
C ASN A 230 -8.72 -14.68 -16.53
N TYR A 231 -7.82 -13.69 -16.34
CA TYR A 231 -6.71 -13.82 -15.40
C TYR A 231 -7.16 -13.90 -13.93
N GLU A 232 -8.31 -13.30 -13.58
CA GLU A 232 -8.85 -13.27 -12.21
C GLU A 232 -9.25 -14.66 -11.73
N LEU A 233 -9.57 -15.58 -12.64
CA LEU A 233 -9.84 -16.98 -12.30
C LEU A 233 -8.68 -17.66 -11.57
N THR A 234 -7.46 -17.14 -11.73
CA THR A 234 -6.26 -17.62 -11.04
C THR A 234 -5.70 -16.61 -10.03
N LYS A 235 -6.49 -15.60 -9.65
CA LYS A 235 -6.23 -14.68 -8.54
C LYS A 235 -7.07 -15.05 -7.32
N ASP A 236 -6.67 -14.57 -6.16
CA ASP A 236 -7.28 -14.77 -4.85
C ASP A 236 -8.82 -14.64 -4.84
N ILE A 237 -9.39 -13.63 -5.51
CA ILE A 237 -10.85 -13.40 -5.57
C ILE A 237 -11.66 -14.61 -6.13
N CYS A 238 -11.01 -15.46 -6.94
CA CYS A 238 -11.57 -16.73 -7.43
C CYS A 238 -10.89 -17.96 -6.81
N VAL A 239 -9.59 -17.90 -6.55
CA VAL A 239 -8.78 -19.01 -6.02
C VAL A 239 -9.15 -19.35 -4.59
N VAL A 240 -9.39 -18.36 -3.72
CA VAL A 240 -9.76 -18.62 -2.33
C VAL A 240 -11.10 -19.36 -2.25
N PRO A 241 -12.20 -18.89 -2.87
CA PRO A 241 -13.45 -19.66 -2.94
C PRO A 241 -13.27 -21.03 -3.61
N TYR A 242 -12.51 -21.10 -4.71
CA TYR A 242 -12.25 -22.36 -5.42
C TYR A 242 -11.53 -23.39 -4.54
N LEU A 243 -10.57 -22.98 -3.74
CA LEU A 243 -9.85 -23.90 -2.86
C LEU A 243 -10.70 -24.35 -1.67
N LEU A 244 -11.65 -23.54 -1.19
CA LEU A 244 -12.67 -24.01 -0.26
C LEU A 244 -13.54 -25.10 -0.90
N HIS A 245 -13.94 -24.93 -2.16
CA HIS A 245 -14.63 -25.99 -2.92
C HIS A 245 -13.77 -27.26 -3.05
N LYS A 246 -12.54 -27.11 -3.55
CA LYS A 246 -11.64 -28.23 -3.84
C LYS A 246 -11.18 -29.00 -2.60
N LEU A 247 -10.82 -28.29 -1.54
CA LEU A 247 -10.16 -28.85 -0.36
C LEU A 247 -11.15 -29.15 0.78
N LYS A 248 -12.26 -28.42 0.87
CA LYS A 248 -13.27 -28.56 1.94
C LYS A 248 -14.60 -29.13 1.46
N GLY A 249 -14.77 -29.34 0.15
CA GLY A 249 -15.97 -29.96 -0.42
C GLY A 249 -17.19 -29.02 -0.46
N CYS A 250 -16.98 -27.72 -0.28
CA CYS A 250 -18.06 -26.74 -0.37
C CYS A 250 -18.61 -26.68 -1.81
N ARG A 251 -19.92 -26.60 -2.00
CA ARG A 251 -20.51 -26.18 -3.28
C ARG A 251 -20.19 -24.71 -3.50
N LEU A 252 -19.62 -24.36 -4.65
CA LEU A 252 -19.28 -22.98 -4.99
C LEU A 252 -20.13 -22.46 -6.15
N TYR A 253 -20.71 -21.28 -5.97
CA TYR A 253 -21.22 -20.43 -7.04
C TYR A 253 -20.20 -19.32 -7.34
N THR A 254 -19.72 -19.26 -8.59
CA THR A 254 -18.88 -18.16 -9.09
C THR A 254 -19.73 -17.29 -9.99
N VAL A 255 -20.09 -16.09 -9.54
CA VAL A 255 -21.16 -15.27 -10.13
C VAL A 255 -20.62 -14.05 -10.85
N GLY A 256 -21.03 -13.85 -12.10
CA GLY A 256 -20.63 -12.69 -12.92
C GLY A 256 -19.61 -13.03 -14.00
N LEU A 257 -19.71 -14.22 -14.61
CA LEU A 257 -18.97 -14.51 -15.84
C LEU A 257 -19.71 -13.96 -17.05
N GLU A 258 -18.94 -13.65 -18.09
CA GLU A 258 -19.50 -13.23 -19.36
C GLU A 258 -20.12 -14.40 -20.12
N LYS A 259 -21.34 -14.17 -20.62
CA LYS A 259 -22.04 -15.12 -21.48
C LYS A 259 -21.27 -15.33 -22.77
N ASN A 260 -20.89 -16.59 -23.02
CA ASN A 260 -19.99 -16.97 -24.13
C ASN A 260 -18.60 -16.31 -24.08
N GLY A 261 -18.16 -15.79 -22.93
CA GLY A 261 -16.81 -15.23 -22.78
C GLY A 261 -15.71 -16.29 -22.93
N ASP A 262 -14.52 -15.86 -23.37
CA ASP A 262 -13.36 -16.74 -23.51
C ASP A 262 -12.54 -16.81 -22.20
N TYR A 263 -12.57 -17.97 -21.55
CA TYR A 263 -11.98 -18.21 -20.24
C TYR A 263 -11.01 -19.40 -20.24
N PRO A 264 -9.87 -19.35 -20.97
CA PRO A 264 -8.96 -20.48 -21.09
C PRO A 264 -8.31 -20.91 -19.76
N LEU A 265 -8.26 -20.05 -18.74
CA LEU A 265 -7.74 -20.39 -17.41
C LEU A 265 -8.75 -21.19 -16.57
N LYS A 266 -10.02 -21.29 -16.99
CA LYS A 266 -11.06 -22.08 -16.32
C LYS A 266 -10.69 -23.55 -16.18
N LYS A 267 -9.88 -24.09 -17.10
CA LYS A 267 -9.33 -25.47 -17.03
C LYS A 267 -8.55 -25.76 -15.75
N TYR A 268 -8.06 -24.73 -15.06
CA TYR A 268 -7.33 -24.88 -13.80
C TYR A 268 -8.23 -24.86 -12.56
N VAL A 269 -9.48 -24.41 -12.71
CA VAL A 269 -10.42 -24.17 -11.60
C VAL A 269 -11.77 -24.87 -11.82
N GLU A 270 -11.77 -26.07 -12.41
CA GLU A 270 -12.99 -26.82 -12.73
C GLU A 270 -13.78 -27.29 -11.51
N GLY A 271 -15.11 -27.45 -11.66
CA GLY A 271 -16.02 -27.94 -10.61
C GLY A 271 -17.07 -26.94 -10.10
N PRO A 272 -16.79 -25.63 -9.96
CA PRO A 272 -17.77 -24.65 -9.52
C PRO A 272 -18.97 -24.49 -10.46
N ALA A 273 -20.09 -24.02 -9.90
CA ALA A 273 -21.22 -23.54 -10.68
C ALA A 273 -20.95 -22.09 -11.13
N TYR A 274 -20.59 -21.93 -12.40
CA TYR A 274 -20.35 -20.62 -13.00
C TYR A 274 -21.67 -20.00 -13.45
N ILE A 275 -21.96 -18.81 -12.93
CA ILE A 275 -23.21 -18.09 -13.18
C ILE A 275 -22.94 -16.89 -14.08
N GLU A 276 -23.63 -16.90 -15.23
CA GLU A 276 -23.73 -15.77 -16.15
C GLU A 276 -24.89 -14.87 -15.72
N LEU A 277 -24.71 -13.55 -15.76
CA LEU A 277 -25.75 -12.57 -15.44
C LEU A 277 -26.25 -11.88 -16.72
N ASP A 278 -27.49 -11.41 -16.70
CA ASP A 278 -28.08 -10.65 -17.81
C ASP A 278 -27.40 -9.28 -18.01
N SER A 279 -27.01 -8.64 -16.90
CA SER A 279 -26.12 -7.48 -16.82
C SER A 279 -25.21 -7.60 -15.59
N TYR A 280 -24.11 -6.85 -15.54
CA TYR A 280 -23.14 -6.89 -14.43
C TYR A 280 -23.33 -5.75 -13.42
N ASP A 281 -24.43 -5.00 -13.55
CA ASP A 281 -24.80 -3.98 -12.58
C ASP A 281 -25.23 -4.61 -11.24
N ILE A 282 -25.34 -3.74 -10.24
CA ILE A 282 -25.73 -4.16 -8.89
C ILE A 282 -27.13 -4.77 -8.83
N ASP A 283 -28.07 -4.33 -9.67
CA ASP A 283 -29.46 -4.82 -9.64
C ASP A 283 -29.54 -6.28 -10.09
N SER A 284 -28.81 -6.66 -11.14
CA SER A 284 -28.71 -8.05 -11.58
C SER A 284 -28.05 -8.95 -10.54
N LYS A 285 -27.02 -8.47 -9.84
CA LYS A 285 -26.39 -9.21 -8.74
C LYS A 285 -27.34 -9.38 -7.56
N LEU A 286 -28.06 -8.32 -7.17
CA LEU A 286 -29.06 -8.36 -6.10
C LEU A 286 -30.22 -9.29 -6.45
N LYS A 287 -30.68 -9.30 -7.71
CA LYS A 287 -31.72 -10.23 -8.18
C LYS A 287 -31.28 -11.68 -8.01
N TRP A 288 -30.08 -12.03 -8.49
CA TRP A 288 -29.54 -13.38 -8.34
C TRP A 288 -29.40 -13.77 -6.86
N LEU A 289 -28.89 -12.84 -6.04
CA LEU A 289 -28.73 -13.03 -4.60
C LEU A 289 -30.09 -13.22 -3.90
N TYR A 290 -31.12 -12.49 -4.29
CA TYR A 290 -32.48 -12.65 -3.76
C TYR A 290 -33.06 -14.05 -4.06
N GLU A 291 -32.82 -14.55 -5.27
CA GLU A 291 -33.31 -15.86 -5.72
C GLU A 291 -32.58 -17.04 -5.06
N ASN A 292 -31.28 -16.90 -4.76
CA ASN A 292 -30.42 -18.01 -4.33
C ASN A 292 -29.90 -17.88 -2.89
N GLY A 293 -29.95 -16.68 -2.31
CA GLY A 293 -29.29 -16.27 -1.06
C GLY A 293 -29.61 -17.14 0.15
N LYS A 294 -30.84 -17.67 0.24
CA LYS A 294 -31.27 -18.54 1.33
C LYS A 294 -30.49 -19.87 1.41
N THR A 295 -29.88 -20.29 0.30
CA THR A 295 -29.15 -21.56 0.19
C THR A 295 -27.64 -21.42 0.38
N ILE A 296 -27.15 -20.18 0.50
CA ILE A 296 -25.74 -19.85 0.64
C ILE A 296 -25.44 -19.80 2.14
N ASP A 297 -24.41 -20.52 2.59
CA ASP A 297 -23.97 -20.49 3.98
C ASP A 297 -22.94 -19.37 4.21
N CYS A 298 -22.08 -19.13 3.20
CA CYS A 298 -21.08 -18.08 3.23
C CYS A 298 -21.06 -17.29 1.91
N LEU A 299 -21.31 -15.98 2.00
CA LEU A 299 -21.09 -15.03 0.92
C LEU A 299 -19.66 -14.46 1.05
N MET A 300 -18.85 -14.61 0.01
CA MET A 300 -17.50 -14.06 -0.05
C MET A 300 -17.49 -12.80 -0.92
N LEU A 301 -17.05 -11.70 -0.33
CA LEU A 301 -16.89 -10.39 -0.95
C LEU A 301 -15.41 -10.02 -0.92
N PHE A 302 -14.96 -9.32 -1.95
CA PHE A 302 -13.57 -8.86 -2.08
C PHE A 302 -13.56 -7.37 -2.38
N GLY A 303 -12.86 -6.60 -1.55
CA GLY A 303 -12.77 -5.14 -1.59
C GLY A 303 -13.99 -4.40 -1.03
N THR A 304 -13.75 -3.16 -0.60
CA THR A 304 -14.79 -2.26 -0.05
C THR A 304 -15.38 -1.40 -1.17
N TYR A 305 -16.27 -2.00 -1.96
CA TYR A 305 -16.98 -1.33 -3.06
C TYR A 305 -18.45 -1.09 -2.72
N TYR A 306 -19.04 -0.05 -3.33
CA TYR A 306 -20.47 0.26 -3.16
C TYR A 306 -21.37 -0.94 -3.46
N GLY A 307 -21.07 -1.70 -4.51
CA GLY A 307 -21.81 -2.93 -4.83
C GLY A 307 -21.77 -3.96 -3.70
N ASN A 308 -20.60 -4.19 -3.11
CA ASN A 308 -20.45 -5.11 -1.98
C ASN A 308 -21.21 -4.64 -0.73
N MET A 309 -21.29 -3.33 -0.48
CA MET A 309 -22.09 -2.77 0.61
C MET A 309 -23.56 -3.15 0.47
N ARG A 310 -24.13 -2.97 -0.72
CA ARG A 310 -25.52 -3.32 -1.03
C ARG A 310 -25.75 -4.83 -0.98
N LEU A 311 -24.81 -5.63 -1.48
CA LEU A 311 -24.90 -7.10 -1.42
C LEU A 311 -24.87 -7.62 0.02
N ALA A 312 -24.03 -7.06 0.88
CA ALA A 312 -23.94 -7.47 2.28
C ALA A 312 -25.23 -7.18 3.06
N GLU A 313 -25.78 -5.98 2.90
CA GLU A 313 -27.05 -5.58 3.50
C GLU A 313 -28.19 -6.53 3.05
N GLU A 314 -28.33 -6.75 1.75
CA GLU A 314 -29.38 -7.60 1.20
C GLU A 314 -29.20 -9.07 1.60
N TYR A 315 -27.97 -9.58 1.63
CA TYR A 315 -27.69 -10.94 2.08
C TYR A 315 -28.08 -11.14 3.54
N LYS A 316 -27.73 -10.21 4.44
CA LYS A 316 -28.13 -10.29 5.86
C LYS A 316 -29.64 -10.16 6.03
N ARG A 317 -30.35 -9.47 5.15
CA ARG A 317 -31.83 -9.45 5.14
C ARG A 317 -32.43 -10.81 4.74
N ILE A 318 -31.84 -11.49 3.75
CA ILE A 318 -32.33 -12.79 3.23
C ILE A 318 -31.94 -13.94 4.15
N ARG A 319 -30.71 -13.91 4.68
CA ARG A 319 -30.05 -14.96 5.46
C ARG A 319 -29.33 -14.33 6.67
N PRO A 320 -30.08 -13.89 7.71
CA PRO A 320 -29.49 -13.21 8.87
C PRO A 320 -28.42 -14.01 9.62
N ASP A 321 -28.53 -15.34 9.59
CA ASP A 321 -27.57 -16.29 10.18
C ASP A 321 -26.42 -16.70 9.24
N GLY A 322 -26.45 -16.26 7.98
CA GLY A 322 -25.43 -16.55 6.97
C GLY A 322 -24.14 -15.77 7.26
N VAL A 323 -23.00 -16.35 6.88
CA VAL A 323 -21.67 -15.74 7.07
C VAL A 323 -21.34 -14.84 5.88
N ILE A 324 -20.79 -13.66 6.14
CA ILE A 324 -20.12 -12.82 5.16
C ILE A 324 -18.62 -12.80 5.48
N TYR A 325 -17.82 -13.24 4.50
CA TYR A 325 -16.38 -13.02 4.49
C TYR A 325 -16.06 -11.84 3.58
N LEU A 326 -15.28 -10.88 4.09
CA LEU A 326 -14.73 -9.78 3.33
C LEU A 326 -13.21 -9.93 3.25
N GLY A 327 -12.69 -10.28 2.08
CA GLY A 327 -11.26 -10.06 1.76
C GLY A 327 -11.07 -8.57 1.46
N MET A 328 -10.41 -7.83 2.35
CA MET A 328 -10.44 -6.36 2.29
C MET A 328 -9.58 -5.75 1.19
N ASP A 329 -8.55 -6.47 0.73
CA ASP A 329 -7.51 -5.95 -0.18
C ASP A 329 -6.92 -4.62 0.33
N ALA A 330 -6.57 -4.61 1.62
CA ALA A 330 -6.23 -3.39 2.33
C ALA A 330 -4.79 -2.92 2.05
N THR A 331 -4.67 -1.63 1.73
CA THR A 331 -3.42 -0.86 1.76
C THR A 331 -3.56 0.31 2.72
N ALA A 332 -2.46 0.90 3.16
CA ALA A 332 -2.49 2.13 3.96
C ALA A 332 -3.21 3.23 3.17
N PHE A 333 -3.04 3.24 1.84
CA PHE A 333 -3.82 4.09 0.96
C PHE A 333 -5.34 3.90 1.16
N TRP A 334 -5.86 2.69 0.98
CA TRP A 334 -7.29 2.42 1.12
C TRP A 334 -7.81 2.69 2.53
N ILE A 335 -7.06 2.30 3.55
CA ILE A 335 -7.47 2.45 4.94
C ILE A 335 -7.55 3.92 5.37
N ASN A 336 -6.63 4.76 4.87
CA ASN A 336 -6.71 6.21 5.10
C ASN A 336 -7.86 6.86 4.30
N ASN A 337 -8.33 6.20 3.24
CA ASN A 337 -9.32 6.76 2.34
C ASN A 337 -10.74 6.21 2.54
N ILE A 338 -10.99 5.12 3.27
CA ILE A 338 -12.38 4.67 3.42
C ILE A 338 -13.09 5.49 4.52
N PRO A 339 -14.29 6.05 4.25
CA PRO A 339 -15.01 6.87 5.23
C PRO A 339 -15.69 6.01 6.29
N ILE A 340 -14.90 5.35 7.14
CA ILE A 340 -15.37 4.30 8.07
C ILE A 340 -16.42 4.79 9.08
N HIS A 341 -16.43 6.08 9.40
CA HIS A 341 -17.38 6.70 10.32
C HIS A 341 -18.68 7.17 9.66
N ASP A 342 -18.80 7.05 8.32
CA ASP A 342 -20.10 7.16 7.65
C ASP A 342 -20.97 5.97 8.04
N ASP A 343 -22.22 6.22 8.43
CA ASP A 343 -23.15 5.19 8.91
C ASP A 343 -23.28 4.01 7.93
N ALA A 344 -23.35 4.29 6.63
CA ALA A 344 -23.53 3.24 5.61
C ALA A 344 -22.29 2.34 5.49
N VAL A 345 -21.10 2.93 5.60
CA VAL A 345 -19.82 2.21 5.52
C VAL A 345 -19.57 1.44 6.81
N GLY A 346 -19.81 2.06 7.97
CA GLY A 346 -19.74 1.38 9.26
C GLY A 346 -20.71 0.19 9.33
N GLU A 347 -21.91 0.33 8.77
CA GLU A 347 -22.90 -0.76 8.71
C GLU A 347 -22.44 -1.91 7.81
N PHE A 348 -21.82 -1.61 6.67
CA PHE A 348 -21.21 -2.64 5.81
C PHE A 348 -20.20 -3.51 6.56
N TYR A 349 -19.27 -2.89 7.30
CA TYR A 349 -18.27 -3.66 8.07
C TYR A 349 -18.86 -4.41 9.26
N ARG A 350 -19.95 -3.92 9.86
CA ARG A 350 -20.72 -4.65 10.89
C ARG A 350 -21.45 -5.86 10.29
N ASN A 351 -21.93 -5.77 9.07
CA ASN A 351 -22.56 -6.89 8.36
C ASN A 351 -21.56 -7.98 7.94
N CYS A 352 -20.27 -7.65 7.82
CA CYS A 352 -19.22 -8.62 7.51
C CYS A 352 -18.78 -9.38 8.78
N ASP A 353 -19.05 -10.69 8.89
CA ASP A 353 -18.71 -11.47 10.08
C ASP A 353 -17.20 -11.72 10.21
N LEU A 354 -16.52 -11.99 9.09
CA LEU A 354 -15.07 -12.15 9.03
C LEU A 354 -14.46 -11.17 8.03
N LYS A 355 -13.56 -10.31 8.51
CA LYS A 355 -12.82 -9.34 7.70
C LYS A 355 -11.36 -9.77 7.63
N GLY A 356 -10.84 -10.00 6.43
CA GLY A 356 -9.50 -10.52 6.20
C GLY A 356 -8.57 -9.45 5.61
N THR A 357 -7.38 -9.31 6.19
CA THR A 357 -6.24 -8.56 5.64
C THR A 357 -5.04 -9.49 5.45
N THR A 358 -4.04 -9.07 4.69
CA THR A 358 -2.97 -9.95 4.19
C THR A 358 -1.75 -10.05 5.11
N THR A 359 -1.52 -9.07 5.99
CA THR A 359 -0.32 -9.00 6.85
C THR A 359 -0.67 -8.57 8.28
N LEU A 360 0.21 -8.92 9.22
CA LEU A 360 0.16 -8.46 10.62
C LEU A 360 0.36 -6.94 10.67
N THR A 361 1.29 -6.41 9.87
CA THR A 361 1.52 -4.97 9.69
C THR A 361 0.22 -4.24 9.32
N MET A 362 -0.54 -4.74 8.35
CA MET A 362 -1.80 -4.12 7.93
C MET A 362 -2.93 -4.34 8.95
N GLN A 363 -2.96 -5.49 9.62
CA GLN A 363 -3.91 -5.75 10.70
C GLN A 363 -3.74 -4.73 11.83
N GLU A 364 -2.51 -4.53 12.28
CA GLU A 364 -2.19 -3.54 13.31
C GLU A 364 -2.50 -2.11 12.85
N PHE A 365 -2.17 -1.80 11.58
CA PHE A 365 -2.50 -0.50 10.99
C PHE A 365 -4.02 -0.23 11.04
N ILE A 366 -4.85 -1.19 10.61
CA ILE A 366 -6.32 -1.07 10.65
C ILE A 366 -6.83 -0.98 12.08
N LEU A 367 -6.31 -1.79 13.00
CA LEU A 367 -6.73 -1.78 14.40
C LEU A 367 -6.50 -0.42 15.04
N LYS A 368 -5.31 0.16 14.85
CA LYS A 368 -4.96 1.49 15.37
C LYS A 368 -5.77 2.59 14.70
N LYS A 369 -5.90 2.55 13.37
CA LYS A 369 -6.56 3.61 12.60
C LYS A 369 -8.08 3.65 12.78
N TRP A 370 -8.71 2.48 12.80
CA TRP A 370 -10.18 2.35 12.77
C TRP A 370 -10.77 1.76 14.04
N GLY A 371 -9.96 1.26 14.98
CA GLY A 371 -10.44 0.48 16.12
C GLY A 371 -11.08 -0.85 15.71
N MET A 372 -10.81 -1.33 14.48
CA MET A 372 -11.46 -2.50 13.90
C MET A 372 -10.54 -3.71 13.89
N ASP A 373 -11.00 -4.82 14.47
CA ASP A 373 -10.30 -6.09 14.41
C ASP A 373 -10.48 -6.76 13.04
N THR A 374 -9.41 -7.37 12.54
CA THR A 374 -9.35 -8.10 11.26
C THR A 374 -8.53 -9.37 11.43
N ALA A 375 -8.80 -10.40 10.63
CA ALA A 375 -8.01 -11.62 10.62
C ALA A 375 -6.89 -11.54 9.58
N VAL A 376 -5.72 -12.10 9.89
CA VAL A 376 -4.64 -12.27 8.89
C VAL A 376 -4.92 -13.50 8.04
N VAL A 377 -5.43 -13.25 6.85
CA VAL A 377 -5.60 -14.21 5.75
C VAL A 377 -4.59 -13.85 4.68
N ARG A 378 -3.38 -14.41 4.82
CA ARG A 378 -2.26 -14.10 3.93
C ARG A 378 -2.58 -14.39 2.47
N MET A 379 -2.05 -13.56 1.58
CA MET A 379 -1.97 -13.90 0.16
C MET A 379 -1.05 -15.10 -0.01
N GLY A 380 -1.46 -16.08 -0.81
CA GLY A 380 -0.72 -17.33 -1.03
C GLY A 380 -0.44 -17.59 -2.49
N TYR A 381 0.12 -18.77 -2.77
CA TYR A 381 0.19 -19.31 -4.13
C TYR A 381 -0.24 -20.77 -4.18
N TYR A 382 -1.05 -21.08 -5.20
CA TYR A 382 -1.46 -22.44 -5.53
C TYR A 382 -0.92 -22.79 -6.93
N PRO A 383 -0.12 -23.87 -7.06
CA PRO A 383 0.69 -24.18 -8.24
C PRO A 383 -0.14 -24.78 -9.39
N PHE A 384 -1.03 -23.98 -10.00
CA PHE A 384 -1.88 -24.46 -11.09
C PHE A 384 -1.06 -25.02 -12.26
N GLY A 385 -1.42 -26.24 -12.70
CA GLY A 385 -0.72 -26.91 -13.81
C GLY A 385 0.69 -27.41 -13.46
N VAL A 386 1.11 -27.24 -12.22
CA VAL A 386 2.38 -27.75 -11.67
C VAL A 386 2.04 -28.82 -10.63
N GLY A 387 2.92 -29.82 -10.51
CA GLY A 387 2.75 -30.87 -9.50
C GLY A 387 2.87 -30.35 -8.07
N LYS A 388 3.00 -31.26 -7.10
CA LYS A 388 3.30 -30.88 -5.71
C LYS A 388 4.60 -30.06 -5.68
N ILE A 389 4.54 -28.86 -5.07
CA ILE A 389 5.72 -28.01 -4.88
C ILE A 389 6.74 -28.75 -4.01
N GLN A 390 7.99 -28.74 -4.45
CA GLN A 390 9.15 -29.30 -3.76
C GLN A 390 10.18 -28.20 -3.57
N GLU A 391 11.12 -28.43 -2.65
CA GLU A 391 12.24 -27.52 -2.46
C GLU A 391 13.05 -27.40 -3.75
N PRO A 392 13.33 -26.18 -4.23
CA PRO A 392 14.12 -25.96 -5.43
C PRO A 392 15.55 -26.51 -5.30
N ASP A 393 16.07 -27.05 -6.38
CA ASP A 393 17.50 -27.35 -6.51
C ASP A 393 18.27 -26.05 -6.80
N TYR A 394 18.78 -25.40 -5.74
CA TYR A 394 19.47 -24.11 -5.82
C TYR A 394 20.71 -24.13 -6.73
N SER A 395 21.29 -25.30 -7.01
CA SER A 395 22.42 -25.42 -7.94
C SER A 395 22.04 -25.15 -9.41
N LYS A 396 20.75 -25.22 -9.73
CA LYS A 396 20.20 -24.97 -11.08
C LYS A 396 19.73 -23.53 -11.30
N LYS A 397 19.75 -22.71 -10.25
CA LYS A 397 19.44 -21.28 -10.31
C LYS A 397 20.46 -20.57 -11.21
N LYS A 398 19.98 -19.65 -12.03
CA LYS A 398 20.77 -18.85 -12.97
C LYS A 398 20.85 -17.41 -12.49
N LYS A 399 21.88 -16.68 -12.93
CA LYS A 399 22.07 -15.24 -12.71
C LYS A 399 21.01 -14.41 -13.44
N ILE A 400 19.76 -14.55 -13.04
CA ILE A 400 18.59 -13.87 -13.59
C ILE A 400 17.93 -13.08 -12.47
N VAL A 401 17.69 -11.80 -12.74
CA VAL A 401 16.72 -10.96 -12.06
C VAL A 401 15.42 -11.04 -12.84
N LEU A 402 14.35 -11.49 -12.18
CA LEU A 402 13.04 -11.65 -12.80
C LEU A 402 12.06 -10.61 -12.24
N ALA A 403 11.33 -9.94 -13.13
CA ALA A 403 10.14 -9.19 -12.77
C ALA A 403 8.96 -9.72 -13.59
N VAL A 404 7.84 -9.97 -12.90
CA VAL A 404 6.62 -10.50 -13.51
C VAL A 404 5.46 -9.58 -13.16
N GLY A 405 4.74 -9.12 -14.18
CA GLY A 405 3.60 -8.22 -14.02
C GLY A 405 3.28 -7.45 -15.29
N ARG A 406 2.45 -6.41 -15.18
CA ARG A 406 2.14 -5.51 -16.30
C ARG A 406 3.34 -4.60 -16.53
N VAL A 407 4.17 -4.94 -17.51
CA VAL A 407 5.44 -4.27 -17.82
C VAL A 407 5.16 -2.85 -18.29
N GLY A 408 5.88 -1.88 -17.73
CA GLY A 408 5.68 -0.46 -18.02
C GLY A 408 4.50 0.23 -17.32
N ALA A 409 3.64 -0.51 -16.61
CA ALA A 409 2.61 0.10 -15.80
C ALA A 409 3.22 1.00 -14.72
N GLN A 410 2.67 2.21 -14.55
CA GLN A 410 3.20 3.22 -13.64
C GLN A 410 3.39 2.66 -12.23
N ALA A 411 2.37 2.01 -11.66
CA ALA A 411 2.45 1.42 -10.32
C ALA A 411 3.61 0.42 -10.13
N LYS A 412 4.07 -0.26 -11.20
CA LYS A 412 5.15 -1.27 -11.13
C LYS A 412 6.56 -0.69 -11.25
N ARG A 413 6.70 0.54 -11.75
CA ARG A 413 7.97 1.29 -11.83
C ARG A 413 9.14 0.52 -12.43
N HIS A 414 8.87 -0.20 -13.53
CA HIS A 414 9.90 -0.89 -14.29
C HIS A 414 10.98 0.07 -14.86
N ASP A 415 10.68 1.37 -14.96
CA ASP A 415 11.66 2.41 -15.27
C ASP A 415 12.78 2.49 -14.21
N ILE A 416 12.41 2.39 -12.93
CA ILE A 416 13.36 2.36 -11.82
C ILE A 416 14.17 1.06 -11.82
N LEU A 417 13.51 -0.07 -12.09
CA LEU A 417 14.17 -1.37 -12.18
C LEU A 417 15.24 -1.39 -13.28
N LEU A 418 14.91 -0.90 -14.47
CA LEU A 418 15.85 -0.84 -15.61
C LEU A 418 17.05 0.07 -15.31
N LYS A 419 16.81 1.25 -14.72
CA LYS A 419 17.88 2.16 -14.27
C LYS A 419 18.78 1.51 -13.21
N ALA A 420 18.18 0.85 -12.22
CA ALA A 420 18.92 0.16 -11.16
C ALA A 420 19.77 -1.00 -11.71
N PHE A 421 19.19 -1.79 -12.62
CA PHE A 421 19.90 -2.89 -13.28
C PHE A 421 21.08 -2.38 -14.12
N ALA A 422 20.91 -1.28 -14.87
CA ALA A 422 21.99 -0.66 -15.63
C ALA A 422 23.17 -0.24 -14.74
N ILE A 423 22.89 0.33 -13.56
CA ILE A 423 23.90 0.69 -12.57
C ILE A 423 24.61 -0.56 -12.04
N ALA A 424 23.86 -1.58 -11.62
CA ALA A 424 24.43 -2.79 -11.06
C ALA A 424 25.24 -3.61 -12.10
N TYR A 425 24.76 -3.68 -13.34
CA TYR A 425 25.40 -4.46 -14.40
C TYR A 425 26.77 -3.91 -14.79
N LYS A 426 26.97 -2.58 -14.72
CA LYS A 426 28.28 -1.94 -14.96
C LYS A 426 29.35 -2.41 -13.98
N GLU A 427 28.97 -2.64 -12.72
CA GLU A 427 29.89 -3.06 -11.66
C GLU A 427 30.03 -4.59 -11.58
N ASN A 428 28.98 -5.35 -11.89
CA ASN A 428 28.99 -6.82 -11.88
C ASN A 428 28.16 -7.39 -13.04
N SER A 429 28.84 -7.61 -14.18
CA SER A 429 28.23 -8.09 -15.42
C SER A 429 27.96 -9.60 -15.42
N GLY A 430 27.26 -10.07 -16.46
CA GLY A 430 26.90 -11.49 -16.61
C GLY A 430 25.61 -11.91 -15.89
N TRP A 431 24.83 -10.94 -15.42
CA TRP A 431 23.45 -11.12 -14.99
C TRP A 431 22.47 -10.76 -16.11
N GLU A 432 21.30 -11.37 -16.11
CA GLU A 432 20.21 -11.09 -17.05
C GLU A 432 18.99 -10.53 -16.30
N LEU A 433 18.34 -9.50 -16.83
CA LEU A 433 17.04 -9.02 -16.36
C LEU A 433 15.96 -9.53 -17.31
N ARG A 434 14.95 -10.22 -16.79
CA ARG A 434 13.76 -10.65 -17.54
C ARG A 434 12.52 -9.91 -17.07
N LEU A 435 11.84 -9.25 -17.99
CA LEU A 435 10.54 -8.63 -17.78
C LEU A 435 9.48 -9.51 -18.45
N VAL A 436 8.66 -10.18 -17.63
CA VAL A 436 7.62 -11.12 -18.10
C VAL A 436 6.23 -10.54 -17.84
N GLY A 437 5.40 -10.52 -18.87
CA GLY A 437 4.02 -10.05 -18.82
C GLY A 437 3.65 -9.13 -19.98
N PRO A 438 2.38 -8.69 -20.06
CA PRO A 438 1.93 -7.74 -21.06
C PRO A 438 2.66 -6.41 -20.88
N ILE A 439 2.96 -5.73 -21.99
CA ILE A 439 3.72 -4.47 -22.03
C ILE A 439 2.76 -3.33 -22.33
N GLU A 440 2.81 -2.26 -21.55
CA GLU A 440 2.09 -1.02 -21.84
C GLU A 440 2.65 -0.36 -23.10
N GLU A 441 1.77 0.05 -24.01
CA GLU A 441 2.17 0.67 -25.27
C GLU A 441 3.01 1.94 -25.06
N SER A 442 2.66 2.73 -24.05
CA SER A 442 3.41 3.95 -23.68
C SER A 442 4.83 3.68 -23.17
N PHE A 443 5.17 2.43 -22.87
CA PHE A 443 6.49 2.06 -22.35
C PHE A 443 7.52 1.78 -23.46
N PHE A 444 7.09 1.56 -24.71
CA PHE A 444 8.02 1.29 -25.81
C PHE A 444 8.97 2.46 -26.07
N GLU A 445 8.49 3.71 -26.03
CA GLU A 445 9.35 4.90 -26.19
C GLU A 445 10.44 4.99 -25.12
N PHE A 446 10.11 4.61 -23.88
CA PHE A 446 11.07 4.55 -22.79
C PHE A 446 12.12 3.46 -23.03
N LEU A 447 11.70 2.26 -23.47
CA LEU A 447 12.61 1.16 -23.77
C LEU A 447 13.59 1.53 -24.89
N ASP A 448 13.10 2.13 -25.98
CA ASP A 448 13.94 2.55 -27.10
C ASP A 448 15.01 3.57 -26.64
N SER A 449 14.59 4.56 -25.86
CA SER A 449 15.50 5.55 -25.29
C SER A 449 16.51 4.91 -24.32
N PHE A 450 16.04 4.01 -23.46
CA PHE A 450 16.88 3.30 -22.49
C PHE A 450 17.96 2.45 -23.17
N PHE A 451 17.61 1.70 -24.23
CA PHE A 451 18.58 0.89 -24.98
C PHE A 451 19.53 1.74 -25.83
N ALA A 452 19.07 2.87 -26.38
CA ALA A 452 19.95 3.82 -27.07
C ALA A 452 21.02 4.41 -26.14
N GLU A 453 20.65 4.69 -24.89
CA GLU A 453 21.59 5.17 -23.85
C GLU A 453 22.45 4.05 -23.24
N ASN A 454 21.98 2.80 -23.28
CA ASN A 454 22.62 1.66 -22.64
C ASN A 454 22.78 0.46 -23.59
N PRO A 455 23.49 0.59 -24.74
CA PRO A 455 23.58 -0.46 -25.74
C PRO A 455 24.26 -1.75 -25.24
N TYR A 456 25.10 -1.65 -24.20
CA TYR A 456 25.75 -2.80 -23.56
C TYR A 456 24.78 -3.74 -22.80
N LEU A 457 23.50 -3.36 -22.67
CA LEU A 457 22.47 -4.15 -21.98
C LEU A 457 21.55 -4.91 -22.94
N GLU A 458 21.67 -4.73 -24.26
CA GLU A 458 20.75 -5.31 -25.25
C GLU A 458 20.63 -6.84 -25.13
N ASP A 459 21.75 -7.53 -24.90
CA ASP A 459 21.77 -8.98 -24.68
C ASP A 459 21.37 -9.42 -23.26
N SER A 460 21.40 -8.48 -22.31
CA SER A 460 21.24 -8.74 -20.87
C SER A 460 19.87 -8.35 -20.32
N VAL A 461 19.06 -7.59 -21.06
CA VAL A 461 17.69 -7.23 -20.68
C VAL A 461 16.73 -7.84 -21.69
N LYS A 462 15.89 -8.78 -21.24
CA LYS A 462 14.89 -9.46 -22.07
C LYS A 462 13.49 -9.04 -21.70
N VAL A 463 12.80 -8.41 -22.65
CA VAL A 463 11.37 -8.15 -22.56
C VAL A 463 10.64 -9.36 -23.16
N VAL A 464 10.21 -10.28 -22.32
CA VAL A 464 9.74 -11.63 -22.71
C VAL A 464 8.31 -11.59 -23.25
N GLY A 465 7.49 -10.65 -22.78
CA GLY A 465 6.06 -10.61 -23.08
C GLY A 465 5.24 -11.56 -22.19
N PRO A 466 3.92 -11.68 -22.45
CA PRO A 466 3.01 -12.45 -21.59
C PRO A 466 3.20 -13.97 -21.75
N ILE A 467 3.27 -14.69 -20.63
CA ILE A 467 3.27 -16.15 -20.58
C ILE A 467 1.96 -16.63 -19.93
N VAL A 468 1.07 -17.23 -20.73
CA VAL A 468 -0.24 -17.73 -20.27
C VAL A 468 -0.14 -19.14 -19.67
N ASP A 469 0.79 -19.95 -20.16
CA ASP A 469 1.02 -21.30 -19.63
C ASP A 469 1.68 -21.22 -18.25
N LYS A 470 0.94 -21.65 -17.21
CA LYS A 470 1.38 -21.58 -15.82
C LYS A 470 2.61 -22.44 -15.54
N ARG A 471 2.83 -23.54 -16.29
CA ARG A 471 4.04 -24.36 -16.16
C ARG A 471 5.26 -23.62 -16.72
N LEU A 472 5.12 -23.00 -17.90
CA LEU A 472 6.21 -22.20 -18.49
C LEU A 472 6.54 -20.98 -17.60
N LEU A 473 5.52 -20.32 -17.06
CA LEU A 473 5.73 -19.21 -16.13
C LEU A 473 6.45 -19.68 -14.85
N HIS A 474 6.06 -20.84 -14.30
CA HIS A 474 6.74 -21.44 -13.15
C HIS A 474 8.21 -21.77 -13.45
N GLU A 475 8.54 -22.20 -14.67
CA GLU A 475 9.92 -22.47 -15.10
C GLU A 475 10.78 -21.18 -15.15
N GLU A 476 10.22 -20.02 -15.50
CA GLU A 476 10.93 -18.73 -15.43
C GLU A 476 11.34 -18.41 -13.99
N TYR A 477 10.42 -18.55 -13.04
CA TYR A 477 10.71 -18.35 -11.62
C TYR A 477 11.72 -19.38 -11.08
N LEU A 478 11.59 -20.65 -11.46
CA LEU A 478 12.48 -21.72 -11.01
C LEU A 478 13.93 -21.49 -11.45
N GLN A 479 14.12 -20.91 -12.63
CA GLN A 479 15.46 -20.58 -13.15
C GLN A 479 16.05 -19.31 -12.52
N ALA A 480 15.23 -18.37 -12.06
CA ALA A 480 15.71 -17.08 -11.56
C ALA A 480 16.28 -17.16 -10.13
N SER A 481 17.40 -16.48 -9.89
CA SER A 481 17.97 -16.33 -8.54
C SER A 481 17.31 -15.19 -7.76
N VAL A 482 16.98 -14.10 -8.43
CA VAL A 482 16.45 -12.89 -7.80
C VAL A 482 15.10 -12.55 -8.43
N TYR A 483 14.12 -12.22 -7.61
CA TYR A 483 12.87 -11.60 -8.03
C TYR A 483 12.87 -10.13 -7.61
N ALA A 484 12.51 -9.24 -8.53
CA ALA A 484 12.50 -7.80 -8.31
C ALA A 484 11.07 -7.24 -8.35
N LEU A 485 10.70 -6.53 -7.28
CA LEU A 485 9.47 -5.78 -7.15
C LEU A 485 9.81 -4.29 -6.98
N SER A 486 9.77 -3.54 -8.07
CA SER A 486 10.13 -2.11 -8.08
C SER A 486 8.97 -1.17 -7.78
N SER A 487 7.78 -1.69 -7.48
CA SER A 487 6.52 -0.97 -7.44
C SER A 487 6.51 0.23 -6.49
N GLU A 488 5.68 1.22 -6.77
CA GLU A 488 5.43 2.33 -5.83
C GLU A 488 4.27 2.06 -4.88
N SER A 489 3.37 1.11 -5.23
CA SER A 489 2.30 0.64 -4.37
C SER A 489 1.95 -0.81 -4.69
N GLU A 490 1.68 -1.60 -3.66
CA GLU A 490 1.18 -2.98 -3.74
C GLU A 490 0.32 -3.26 -2.51
N GLU A 491 -0.73 -4.07 -2.69
CA GLU A 491 -1.30 -4.86 -1.61
C GLU A 491 -0.30 -5.99 -1.30
N PHE A 492 -0.57 -7.22 -1.73
CA PHE A 492 0.42 -8.31 -1.72
C PHE A 492 0.49 -8.95 -3.11
N SER A 493 1.57 -8.73 -3.84
CA SER A 493 1.64 -9.19 -5.24
C SER A 493 1.67 -10.72 -5.33
N ASN A 494 0.76 -11.30 -6.13
CA ASN A 494 0.74 -12.74 -6.45
C ASN A 494 2.07 -13.25 -7.02
N SER A 495 2.78 -12.41 -7.78
CA SER A 495 4.08 -12.76 -8.34
C SER A 495 5.18 -12.95 -7.29
N VAL A 496 5.03 -12.33 -6.10
CA VAL A 496 5.95 -12.52 -4.98
C VAL A 496 5.78 -13.92 -4.40
N THR A 497 4.54 -14.38 -4.19
CA THR A 497 4.30 -15.74 -3.65
C THR A 497 4.72 -16.82 -4.66
N GLU A 498 4.57 -16.55 -5.96
CA GLU A 498 5.13 -17.37 -7.05
C GLU A 498 6.68 -17.42 -7.01
N ALA A 499 7.34 -16.28 -6.79
CA ALA A 499 8.79 -16.21 -6.63
C ALA A 499 9.29 -16.91 -5.36
N MET A 500 8.58 -16.77 -4.25
CA MET A 500 8.92 -17.44 -3.00
C MET A 500 8.80 -18.96 -3.13
N CYS A 501 7.75 -19.47 -3.77
CA CYS A 501 7.54 -20.91 -3.92
C CYS A 501 8.64 -21.61 -4.75
N THR A 502 9.37 -20.85 -5.56
CA THR A 502 10.50 -21.31 -6.37
C THR A 502 11.85 -20.90 -5.79
N GLY A 503 11.87 -20.27 -4.61
CA GLY A 503 13.08 -19.91 -3.88
C GLY A 503 13.90 -18.79 -4.51
N CYS A 504 13.27 -17.75 -5.05
CA CYS A 504 13.98 -16.53 -5.47
C CYS A 504 14.28 -15.64 -4.25
N ALA A 505 15.48 -15.09 -4.16
CA ALA A 505 15.74 -13.98 -3.23
C ALA A 505 14.95 -12.75 -3.70
N ILE A 506 14.35 -12.03 -2.76
CA ILE A 506 13.45 -10.91 -3.08
C ILE A 506 14.20 -9.57 -2.98
N ILE A 507 14.09 -8.72 -3.98
CA ILE A 507 14.42 -7.29 -3.86
C ILE A 507 13.13 -6.50 -4.08
N SER A 508 12.75 -5.70 -3.10
CA SER A 508 11.52 -4.91 -3.14
C SER A 508 11.80 -3.43 -2.89
N THR A 509 10.95 -2.55 -3.38
CA THR A 509 10.77 -1.23 -2.77
C THR A 509 10.04 -1.35 -1.43
N LYS A 510 10.12 -0.30 -0.60
CA LYS A 510 9.38 -0.17 0.67
C LYS A 510 7.89 0.17 0.44
N VAL A 511 7.16 -0.71 -0.27
CA VAL A 511 5.68 -0.72 -0.29
C VAL A 511 5.12 -1.16 1.07
N ASP A 512 3.85 -0.90 1.38
CA ASP A 512 3.24 -1.14 2.71
C ASP A 512 3.57 -2.51 3.35
N LEU A 513 3.72 -3.56 2.54
CA LEU A 513 3.92 -4.93 3.00
C LEU A 513 5.37 -5.44 2.86
N TYR A 514 6.34 -4.55 2.62
CA TYR A 514 7.73 -4.90 2.28
C TYR A 514 8.42 -5.78 3.35
N GLU A 515 8.05 -5.61 4.62
CA GLU A 515 8.62 -6.38 5.73
C GLU A 515 8.25 -7.85 5.65
N GLU A 516 6.98 -8.18 5.48
CA GLU A 516 6.57 -9.58 5.31
C GLU A 516 7.03 -10.15 3.95
N ILE A 517 7.04 -9.33 2.89
CA ILE A 517 7.57 -9.71 1.57
C ILE A 517 9.06 -10.12 1.65
N THR A 518 9.86 -9.44 2.47
CA THR A 518 11.29 -9.74 2.66
C THR A 518 11.55 -10.66 3.86
N ASN A 519 10.50 -11.12 4.54
CA ASN A 519 10.56 -11.84 5.82
C ASN A 519 11.50 -11.13 6.81
N TYR A 520 11.31 -9.83 6.98
CA TYR A 520 12.09 -8.94 7.83
C TYR A 520 13.60 -9.00 7.52
N GLY A 521 13.92 -9.02 6.22
CA GLY A 521 15.28 -9.08 5.71
C GLY A 521 15.89 -10.48 5.59
N LYS A 522 15.16 -11.55 5.95
CA LYS A 522 15.68 -12.93 5.87
C LYS A 522 15.69 -13.51 4.47
N CYS A 523 14.69 -13.20 3.64
CA CYS A 523 14.61 -13.71 2.27
C CYS A 523 14.80 -12.63 1.20
N GLY A 524 15.06 -11.39 1.60
CA GLY A 524 15.19 -10.30 0.67
C GLY A 524 15.70 -8.99 1.25
N LEU A 525 15.81 -7.98 0.39
CA LEU A 525 16.27 -6.64 0.70
C LEU A 525 15.27 -5.60 0.21
N SER A 526 15.16 -4.48 0.93
CA SER A 526 14.26 -3.37 0.57
C SER A 526 14.99 -2.07 0.28
N SER A 527 14.48 -1.26 -0.64
CA SER A 527 14.96 0.11 -0.91
C SER A 527 13.82 1.13 -0.89
N PRO A 528 14.08 2.43 -0.67
CA PRO A 528 13.06 3.46 -0.85
C PRO A 528 12.44 3.39 -2.25
N ILE A 529 11.16 3.75 -2.33
CA ILE A 529 10.47 3.94 -3.61
C ILE A 529 11.22 5.02 -4.40
N ASN A 530 11.33 4.84 -5.72
CA ASN A 530 11.99 5.77 -6.66
C ASN A 530 13.51 5.92 -6.53
N ASP A 531 14.17 5.21 -5.62
CA ASP A 531 15.63 5.26 -5.48
C ASP A 531 16.31 4.11 -6.26
N ALA A 532 16.57 4.35 -7.54
CA ALA A 532 17.28 3.41 -8.41
C ALA A 532 18.69 3.08 -7.89
N ASN A 533 19.36 4.01 -7.21
CA ASN A 533 20.70 3.77 -6.67
C ASN A 533 20.65 2.83 -5.47
N ALA A 534 19.70 3.01 -4.55
CA ALA A 534 19.49 2.07 -3.45
C ALA A 534 19.09 0.68 -3.95
N PHE A 535 18.20 0.62 -4.94
CA PHE A 535 17.79 -0.64 -5.55
C PHE A 535 19.00 -1.36 -6.20
N ALA A 536 19.86 -0.61 -6.92
CA ALA A 536 21.10 -1.13 -7.50
C ALA A 536 22.09 -1.65 -6.45
N ARG A 537 22.23 -0.95 -5.31
CA ARG A 537 23.09 -1.41 -4.19
C ARG A 537 22.62 -2.76 -3.64
N ASN A 538 21.31 -2.96 -3.51
CA ASN A 538 20.75 -4.25 -3.10
C ASN A 538 21.04 -5.35 -4.12
N MET A 539 20.88 -5.06 -5.42
CA MET A 539 21.27 -5.99 -6.49
C MET A 539 22.75 -6.37 -6.39
N LEU A 540 23.64 -5.38 -6.28
CA LEU A 540 25.09 -5.60 -6.21
C LEU A 540 25.51 -6.45 -5.01
N LYS A 541 24.84 -6.26 -3.87
CA LYS A 541 25.04 -7.09 -2.69
C LYS A 541 24.76 -8.56 -2.99
N LEU A 542 23.62 -8.86 -3.62
CA LEU A 542 23.27 -10.24 -4.01
C LEU A 542 24.09 -10.78 -5.19
N PHE A 543 24.56 -9.91 -6.10
CA PHE A 543 25.36 -10.31 -7.25
C PHE A 543 26.76 -10.74 -6.86
N SER A 544 27.28 -10.19 -5.75
CA SER A 544 28.66 -10.35 -5.31
C SER A 544 28.81 -11.35 -4.15
N ASP A 545 27.77 -11.54 -3.34
CA ASP A 545 27.75 -12.45 -2.20
C ASP A 545 26.87 -13.69 -2.49
N LYS A 546 27.51 -14.76 -2.97
CA LYS A 546 26.83 -16.00 -3.35
C LYS A 546 26.19 -16.70 -2.15
N ASP A 547 26.85 -16.68 -0.99
CA ASP A 547 26.37 -17.38 0.21
C ASP A 547 25.13 -16.69 0.76
N LEU A 548 25.14 -15.35 0.81
CA LEU A 548 23.96 -14.55 1.15
C LEU A 548 22.80 -14.81 0.18
N LEU A 549 23.07 -14.81 -1.13
CA LEU A 549 22.04 -15.06 -2.14
C LEU A 549 21.41 -16.45 -1.97
N GLU A 550 22.23 -17.49 -1.78
CA GLU A 550 21.74 -18.86 -1.61
C GLU A 550 20.94 -19.02 -0.31
N ASP A 551 21.37 -18.40 0.79
CA ASP A 551 20.61 -18.37 2.04
C ASP A 551 19.25 -17.66 1.86
N MET A 552 19.23 -16.46 1.26
CA MET A 552 17.98 -15.74 1.00
C MET A 552 17.02 -16.53 0.10
N CYS A 553 17.54 -17.24 -0.90
CA CYS A 553 16.74 -18.14 -1.75
C CYS A 553 16.10 -19.29 -0.95
N ARG A 554 16.85 -19.88 -0.01
CA ARG A 554 16.32 -20.89 0.93
C ARG A 554 15.26 -20.32 1.85
N GLN A 555 15.56 -19.19 2.49
CA GLN A 555 14.61 -18.50 3.39
C GLN A 555 13.33 -18.10 2.66
N SER A 556 13.42 -17.76 1.37
CA SER A 556 12.26 -17.43 0.54
C SER A 556 11.32 -18.63 0.36
N TYR A 557 11.88 -19.81 0.05
CA TYR A 557 11.10 -21.05 -0.04
C TYR A 557 10.50 -21.47 1.31
N ILE A 558 11.28 -21.38 2.39
CA ILE A 558 10.79 -21.66 3.75
C ILE A 558 9.61 -20.74 4.09
N ASN A 559 9.75 -19.44 3.82
CA ASN A 559 8.68 -18.46 4.05
C ASN A 559 7.41 -18.80 3.25
N TYR A 560 7.54 -19.25 2.00
CA TYR A 560 6.40 -19.76 1.23
C TYR A 560 5.72 -20.93 1.93
N VAL A 561 6.48 -21.98 2.24
CA VAL A 561 5.95 -23.21 2.85
C VAL A 561 5.27 -22.91 4.19
N GLU A 562 5.83 -22.01 4.99
CA GLU A 562 5.30 -21.69 6.32
C GLU A 562 4.08 -20.77 6.28
N ARG A 563 4.06 -19.77 5.38
CA ARG A 563 3.12 -18.64 5.46
C ARG A 563 2.29 -18.37 4.22
N HIS A 564 2.72 -18.82 3.04
CA HIS A 564 2.10 -18.48 1.75
C HIS A 564 1.64 -19.70 0.92
N ASP A 565 1.68 -20.90 1.49
CA ASP A 565 1.02 -22.07 0.90
C ASP A 565 -0.50 -21.94 1.07
N TYR A 566 -1.21 -21.79 -0.06
CA TYR A 566 -2.66 -21.63 -0.03
C TYR A 566 -3.39 -22.81 0.61
N VAL A 567 -2.84 -24.03 0.57
CA VAL A 567 -3.47 -25.17 1.27
C VAL A 567 -3.60 -24.87 2.77
N LYS A 568 -2.52 -24.37 3.39
CA LYS A 568 -2.51 -24.02 4.82
C LYS A 568 -3.35 -22.78 5.13
N ILE A 569 -3.30 -21.77 4.25
CA ILE A 569 -4.10 -20.55 4.41
C ILE A 569 -5.60 -20.88 4.38
N ILE A 570 -6.03 -21.74 3.46
CA ILE A 570 -7.44 -22.14 3.32
C ILE A 570 -7.90 -23.01 4.49
N ASP A 571 -7.04 -23.87 5.02
CA ASP A 571 -7.32 -24.60 6.26
C ASP A 571 -7.61 -23.63 7.42
N LYS A 572 -6.74 -22.64 7.62
CA LYS A 572 -6.91 -21.61 8.66
C LYS A 572 -8.16 -20.76 8.41
N LEU A 573 -8.40 -20.30 7.17
CA LEU A 573 -9.57 -19.51 6.82
C LEU A 573 -10.87 -20.29 7.10
N TYR A 574 -10.95 -21.55 6.67
CA TYR A 574 -12.14 -22.37 6.92
C TYR A 574 -12.41 -22.53 8.42
N GLU A 575 -11.35 -22.73 9.23
CA GLU A 575 -11.49 -22.77 10.69
C GLU A 575 -12.03 -21.47 11.30
N LEU A 576 -11.69 -20.31 10.73
CA LEU A 576 -12.24 -19.02 11.16
C LEU A 576 -13.73 -18.94 10.77
N LEU A 577 -14.06 -19.26 9.52
CA LEU A 577 -15.42 -19.16 8.99
C LEU A 577 -16.43 -20.02 9.74
N ILE A 578 -16.03 -21.19 10.25
CA ILE A 578 -16.93 -22.06 11.03
C ILE A 578 -17.07 -21.66 12.51
N LYS A 579 -16.31 -20.68 12.98
CA LYS A 579 -16.28 -20.21 14.39
C LYS A 579 -16.84 -18.79 14.58
N VAL A 580 -17.05 -18.04 13.50
CA VAL A 580 -17.78 -16.75 13.55
C VAL A 580 -19.26 -16.93 13.83
#